data_AF-A0A3M0LCX9-F1
#
_entry.id   AF-A0A3M0LCX9-F1
#
_cell.length_a   1.000
_cell.length_b   1.000
_cell.length_c   1.000
_cell.angle_alpha   90.00
_cell.angle_beta   90.00
_cell.angle_gamma   90.00
#
_symmetry.space_group_name_H-M   'P 1'
#
loop_
_entity.id
_entity.type
_entity.pdbx_description
1 polymer ?
#
loop_
_entity_poly.entity_id
_entity_poly.type
_entity_poly.pdbx_seq_one_letter_code
_entity_poly.pdbx_strand_id
1 'polypeptide(L)'
;MWDFGIQGRPRGPPGALRDAARCRRSREAEVFGQLALALPFARGVSAHLDKASIMRLTISYLRVQRLLAAGAWAAAAEAVDGCYLQALSGFVMVLSEGGDMIYLSENVSRLLGLSQLELIGHSVFDFVHPCDHEELQDVLSPRQVPVTPMTL
;
A
#
# COMPACT_ATOMS: atom_id res chain seq x y z
N MET A 1 -4.59 1.11 61.98
CA MET A 1 -4.15 2.41 61.46
C MET A 1 -3.73 2.25 60.00
N TRP A 2 -4.71 2.02 59.12
CA TRP A 2 -4.59 2.06 57.65
C TRP A 2 -5.99 2.30 57.05
N ASP A 3 -6.57 3.48 57.28
CA ASP A 3 -7.74 3.92 56.51
C ASP A 3 -7.25 4.62 55.25
N PHE A 4 -6.96 3.85 54.21
CA PHE A 4 -6.79 4.37 52.86
C PHE A 4 -8.19 4.69 52.32
N GLY A 5 -8.58 5.96 52.44
CA GLY A 5 -9.81 6.49 51.87
C GLY A 5 -9.87 6.22 50.37
N ILE A 6 -10.82 5.37 49.95
CA ILE A 6 -11.26 5.28 48.56
C ILE A 6 -12.04 6.57 48.27
N GLN A 7 -11.29 7.64 47.98
CA GLN A 7 -11.84 8.86 47.40
C GLN A 7 -12.35 8.48 46.01
N GLY A 8 -13.67 8.35 45.87
CA GLY A 8 -14.31 8.03 44.59
C GLY A 8 -13.83 9.00 43.52
N ARG A 9 -13.17 8.49 42.46
CA ARG A 9 -12.91 9.29 41.27
C ARG A 9 -14.24 9.90 40.81
N PRO A 10 -14.32 11.21 40.55
CA PRO A 10 -15.55 11.81 40.07
C PRO A 10 -15.98 11.09 38.79
N ARG A 11 -17.17 10.48 38.80
CA ARG A 11 -17.81 10.01 37.57
C ARG A 11 -18.04 11.24 36.72
N GLY A 12 -17.25 11.38 35.65
CA GLY A 12 -17.47 12.44 34.65
C GLY A 12 -18.92 12.43 34.14
N PRO A 13 -19.41 13.55 33.58
CA PRO A 13 -20.81 13.69 33.24
C PRO A 13 -21.29 12.52 32.36
N PRO A 14 -22.51 11.98 32.61
CA PRO A 14 -23.04 10.88 31.83
C PRO A 14 -23.11 11.28 30.36
N GLY A 15 -22.29 10.65 29.51
CA GLY A 15 -22.15 11.01 28.10
C GLY A 15 -20.74 11.44 27.69
N ALA A 16 -19.90 11.93 28.61
CA ALA A 16 -18.56 12.43 28.29
C ALA A 16 -17.68 11.41 27.54
N LEU A 17 -17.72 10.14 27.95
CA LEU A 17 -16.99 9.06 27.26
C LEU A 17 -17.55 8.77 25.86
N ARG A 18 -18.87 8.87 25.70
CA ARG A 18 -19.55 8.67 24.41
C ARG A 18 -19.24 9.81 23.45
N ASP A 19 -19.27 11.05 23.93
CA ASP A 19 -18.96 12.25 23.16
C ASP A 19 -17.48 12.30 22.78
N ALA A 20 -16.58 11.93 23.70
CA ALA A 20 -15.17 11.77 23.41
C ALA A 20 -14.92 10.68 22.34
N ALA A 21 -15.61 9.54 22.42
CA ALA A 21 -15.50 8.49 21.41
C ALA A 21 -16.06 8.93 20.04
N ARG A 22 -17.16 9.68 20.02
CA ARG A 22 -17.71 10.26 18.78
C ARG A 22 -16.75 11.24 18.15
N CYS A 23 -16.22 12.19 18.93
CA CYS A 23 -15.25 13.18 18.48
C CYS A 23 -14.00 12.52 17.88
N ARG A 24 -13.48 11.46 18.53
CA ARG A 24 -12.37 10.65 17.99
C ARG A 24 -12.71 10.03 16.62
N ARG A 25 -13.89 9.41 16.47
CA ARG A 25 -14.32 8.80 15.19
C ARG A 25 -14.51 9.83 14.09
N SER A 26 -15.08 10.99 14.41
CA SER A 26 -15.25 12.10 13.45
C SER A 26 -13.90 12.61 12.96
N ARG A 27 -12.96 12.86 13.89
CA ARG A 27 -11.60 13.29 13.54
C ARG A 27 -10.84 12.24 12.74
N GLU A 28 -10.98 10.97 13.10
CA GLU A 28 -10.39 9.87 12.34
C GLU A 28 -10.93 9.84 10.90
N ALA A 29 -12.25 9.93 10.71
CA ALA A 29 -12.85 9.95 9.38
C ALA A 29 -12.39 11.15 8.53
N GLU A 30 -12.24 12.32 9.15
CA GLU A 30 -11.69 13.51 8.50
C GLU A 30 -10.26 13.29 8.02
N VAL A 31 -9.38 12.75 8.88
CA VAL A 31 -7.98 12.46 8.53
C VAL A 31 -7.90 11.44 7.39
N PHE A 32 -8.72 10.39 7.39
CA PHE A 32 -8.80 9.44 6.28
C PHE A 32 -9.25 10.11 4.98
N GLY A 33 -10.24 11.01 5.05
CA GLY A 33 -10.68 11.79 3.89
C GLY A 33 -9.56 12.66 3.30
N GLN A 34 -8.80 13.34 4.16
CA GLN A 34 -7.63 14.13 3.74
C GLN A 34 -6.56 13.25 3.10
N LEU A 35 -6.28 12.07 3.68
CA LEU A 35 -5.30 11.13 3.14
C LEU A 35 -5.73 10.60 1.76
N ALA A 36 -7.00 10.24 1.58
CA ALA A 36 -7.53 9.80 0.29
C ALA A 36 -7.41 10.86 -0.82
N LEU A 37 -7.59 12.13 -0.46
CA LEU A 37 -7.44 13.26 -1.38
C LEU A 37 -5.98 13.59 -1.72
N ALA A 38 -5.03 13.19 -0.87
CA ALA A 38 -3.59 13.41 -1.09
C ALA A 38 -2.96 12.34 -2.01
N LEU A 39 -3.64 11.21 -2.23
CA LEU A 39 -3.18 10.16 -3.14
C LEU A 39 -3.28 10.62 -4.61
N PRO A 40 -2.42 10.10 -5.51
CA PRO A 40 -2.37 10.50 -6.92
C PRO A 40 -3.48 9.85 -7.75
N PHE A 41 -4.74 9.94 -7.30
CA PHE A 41 -5.91 9.42 -7.99
C PHE A 41 -6.90 10.54 -8.31
N ALA A 42 -7.75 10.32 -9.31
CA ALA A 42 -8.85 11.23 -9.59
C ALA A 42 -9.79 11.34 -8.38
N ARG A 43 -10.27 12.55 -8.08
CA ARG A 43 -11.13 12.81 -6.91
C ARG A 43 -12.35 11.90 -6.82
N GLY A 44 -12.94 11.53 -7.97
CA GLY A 44 -14.08 10.61 -8.04
C GLY A 44 -13.76 9.20 -7.53
N VAL A 45 -12.52 8.74 -7.72
CA VAL A 45 -12.06 7.44 -7.24
C VAL A 45 -11.78 7.50 -5.75
N SER A 46 -11.06 8.54 -5.28
CA SER A 46 -10.71 8.71 -3.87
C SER A 46 -11.92 8.79 -2.93
N ALA A 47 -13.05 9.33 -3.40
CA ALA A 47 -14.26 9.49 -2.60
C ALA A 47 -14.92 8.15 -2.20
N HIS A 48 -14.68 7.08 -2.95
CA HIS A 48 -15.32 5.77 -2.75
C HIS A 48 -14.40 4.75 -2.07
N LEU A 49 -13.17 5.15 -1.72
CA LEU A 49 -12.22 4.24 -1.09
C LEU A 49 -12.62 3.97 0.36
N ASP A 50 -12.57 2.69 0.74
CA ASP A 50 -12.64 2.31 2.14
C ASP A 50 -11.31 2.60 2.87
N LYS A 51 -11.34 2.57 4.20
CA LYS A 51 -10.17 2.88 5.03
C LYS A 51 -8.99 1.94 4.78
N ALA A 52 -9.28 0.65 4.54
CA ALA A 52 -8.24 -0.35 4.32
C ALA A 52 -7.51 -0.09 3.00
N SER A 53 -8.24 0.21 1.94
CA SER A 53 -7.70 0.54 0.62
C SER A 53 -6.94 1.85 0.65
N ILE A 54 -7.42 2.88 1.37
CA ILE A 54 -6.64 4.11 1.58
C ILE A 54 -5.27 3.77 2.18
N MET A 55 -5.23 2.95 3.24
CA MET A 55 -3.95 2.55 3.86
C MET A 55 -3.06 1.77 2.91
N ARG A 56 -3.59 0.76 2.21
CA ARG A 56 -2.83 -0.03 1.23
C ARG A 56 -2.22 0.85 0.15
N LEU A 57 -3.03 1.72 -0.45
CA LEU A 57 -2.61 2.62 -1.51
C LEU A 57 -1.59 3.64 -1.01
N THR A 58 -1.75 4.19 0.21
CA THR A 58 -0.74 5.07 0.81
C THR A 58 0.58 4.37 1.03
N ILE A 59 0.58 3.16 1.60
CA ILE A 59 1.81 2.39 1.85
C ILE A 59 2.52 2.11 0.52
N SER A 60 1.79 1.64 -0.48
CA SER A 60 2.31 1.34 -1.81
C SER A 60 2.84 2.59 -2.50
N TYR A 61 2.12 3.71 -2.46
CA TYR A 61 2.58 4.98 -3.01
C TYR A 61 3.92 5.42 -2.38
N LEU A 62 4.02 5.35 -1.04
CA LEU A 62 5.27 5.69 -0.35
C LEU A 62 6.41 4.72 -0.69
N ARG A 63 6.13 3.42 -0.87
CA ARG A 63 7.13 2.44 -1.33
C ARG A 63 7.63 2.79 -2.74
N VAL A 64 6.73 3.12 -3.68
CA VAL A 64 7.11 3.57 -5.03
C VAL A 64 7.97 4.83 -4.98
N GLN A 65 7.55 5.84 -4.21
CA GLN A 65 8.34 7.08 -4.05
C GLN A 65 9.74 6.81 -3.51
N ARG A 66 9.88 5.88 -2.55
CA ARG A 66 11.20 5.47 -2.03
C ARG A 66 12.03 4.74 -3.08
N LEU A 67 11.44 3.84 -3.86
CA LEU A 67 12.12 3.13 -4.94
C LEU A 67 12.62 4.12 -6.02
N LEU A 68 11.76 5.05 -6.42
CA LEU A 68 12.09 6.09 -7.41
C LEU A 68 13.12 7.11 -6.89
N ALA A 69 13.18 7.35 -5.57
CA ALA A 69 14.19 8.21 -4.97
C ALA A 69 15.54 7.49 -4.78
N ALA A 70 15.51 6.17 -4.53
CA ALA A 70 16.71 5.36 -4.32
C ALA A 70 17.43 5.04 -5.63
N GLY A 71 16.68 4.75 -6.70
CA GLY A 71 17.23 4.70 -8.04
C GLY A 71 17.33 6.12 -8.59
N ALA A 72 18.52 6.60 -8.90
CA ALA A 72 18.73 7.91 -9.53
C ALA A 72 18.19 7.97 -10.99
N TRP A 73 16.92 7.61 -11.20
CA TRP A 73 16.20 7.63 -12.48
C TRP A 73 15.59 9.00 -12.81
N ALA A 74 15.89 10.04 -12.02
CA ALA A 74 15.45 11.40 -12.28
C ALA A 74 15.86 11.91 -13.68
N ALA A 75 16.93 11.36 -14.28
CA ALA A 75 17.39 11.72 -15.61
C ALA A 75 16.69 10.96 -16.77
N ALA A 76 15.93 9.89 -16.49
CA ALA A 76 15.22 9.10 -17.50
C ALA A 76 13.70 9.35 -17.51
N ALA A 77 13.22 10.24 -16.64
CA ALA A 77 11.82 10.67 -16.58
C ALA A 77 11.45 11.70 -17.67
N GLU A 78 12.29 11.86 -18.70
CA GLU A 78 11.89 12.48 -19.96
C GLU A 78 10.80 11.60 -20.57
N ALA A 79 9.55 12.03 -20.36
CA ALA A 79 8.31 11.51 -20.93
C ALA A 79 8.41 10.05 -21.40
N VAL A 80 8.27 9.11 -20.46
CA VAL A 80 7.82 7.76 -20.81
C VAL A 80 6.43 7.95 -21.41
N ASP A 81 6.41 8.09 -22.73
CA ASP A 81 5.23 8.42 -23.53
C ASP A 81 4.16 7.34 -23.32
N GLY A 82 2.87 7.73 -23.36
CA GLY A 82 1.76 6.80 -23.15
C GLY A 82 1.77 5.62 -24.14
N CYS A 83 2.49 5.77 -25.25
CA CYS A 83 2.74 4.76 -26.27
C CYS A 83 3.50 3.52 -25.75
N TYR A 84 4.36 3.61 -24.73
CA TYR A 84 5.11 2.44 -24.26
C TYR A 84 4.20 1.35 -23.70
N LEU A 85 3.17 1.72 -22.93
CA LEU A 85 2.18 0.76 -22.43
C LEU A 85 1.26 0.24 -23.54
N GLN A 86 1.10 0.98 -24.64
CA GLN A 86 0.34 0.52 -25.81
C GLN A 86 1.14 -0.48 -26.66
N ALA A 87 2.46 -0.28 -26.75
CA ALA A 87 3.37 -1.21 -27.42
C ALA A 87 3.58 -2.49 -26.59
N LEU A 88 3.48 -2.40 -25.26
CA LEU A 88 3.55 -3.55 -24.37
C LEU A 88 2.27 -4.40 -24.51
N SER A 89 2.38 -5.61 -25.04
CA SER A 89 1.31 -6.63 -25.01
C SER A 89 1.20 -7.28 -23.63
N GLY A 90 1.08 -6.46 -22.58
CA GLY A 90 1.09 -6.87 -21.18
C GLY A 90 0.88 -5.68 -20.24
N PHE A 91 1.25 -5.84 -18.97
CA PHE A 91 1.21 -4.76 -17.98
C PHE A 91 2.49 -4.79 -17.13
N VAL A 92 2.80 -3.67 -16.47
CA VAL A 92 3.95 -3.55 -15.58
C VAL A 92 3.51 -3.83 -14.15
N MET A 93 4.27 -4.62 -13.42
CA MET A 93 4.06 -4.92 -12.01
C MET A 93 5.38 -4.75 -11.23
N VAL A 94 5.29 -4.18 -10.04
CA VAL A 94 6.39 -4.12 -9.07
C VAL A 94 5.97 -4.87 -7.83
N LEU A 95 6.77 -5.87 -7.44
CA LEU A 95 6.55 -6.72 -6.28
C LEU A 95 7.61 -6.44 -5.19
N SER A 96 7.23 -6.65 -3.93
CA SER A 96 8.21 -6.80 -2.85
C SER A 96 8.84 -8.20 -2.89
N GLU A 97 9.95 -8.41 -2.16
CA GLU A 97 10.53 -9.75 -1.96
C GLU A 97 9.54 -10.74 -1.32
N GLY A 98 8.58 -10.23 -0.54
CA GLY A 98 7.49 -11.03 0.05
C GLY A 98 6.29 -11.24 -0.89
N GLY A 99 6.33 -10.72 -2.12
CA GLY A 99 5.26 -10.84 -3.09
C GLY A 99 4.13 -9.81 -2.94
N ASP A 100 4.30 -8.76 -2.13
CA ASP A 100 3.30 -7.69 -2.07
C ASP A 100 3.29 -6.90 -3.39
N MET A 101 2.11 -6.65 -3.95
CA MET A 101 1.96 -5.79 -5.12
C MET A 101 2.14 -4.31 -4.76
N ILE A 102 3.32 -3.76 -5.03
CA ILE A 102 3.67 -2.36 -4.74
C ILE A 102 3.10 -1.42 -5.81
N TYR A 103 3.15 -1.82 -7.08
CA TYR A 103 2.62 -1.05 -8.19
C TYR A 103 2.15 -1.97 -9.31
N LEU A 104 1.09 -1.57 -10.00
CA LEU A 104 0.67 -2.15 -11.28
C LEU A 104 0.33 -1.02 -12.26
N SER A 105 0.49 -1.21 -13.56
CA SER A 105 -0.02 -0.25 -14.55
C SER A 105 -1.55 -0.34 -14.68
N GLU A 106 -2.20 0.78 -15.02
CA GLU A 106 -3.67 0.88 -15.08
C GLU A 106 -4.34 -0.11 -16.06
N ASN A 107 -3.61 -0.53 -17.10
CA ASN A 107 -4.09 -1.48 -18.11
C ASN A 107 -4.24 -2.92 -17.60
N VAL A 108 -3.79 -3.23 -16.37
CA VAL A 108 -3.97 -4.56 -15.75
C VAL A 108 -5.42 -5.03 -15.75
N SER A 109 -6.35 -4.09 -15.60
CA SER A 109 -7.80 -4.35 -15.66
C SER A 109 -8.26 -5.01 -16.95
N ARG A 110 -7.58 -4.77 -18.07
CA ARG A 110 -7.89 -5.37 -19.37
C ARG A 110 -7.44 -6.83 -19.47
N LEU A 111 -6.42 -7.22 -18.70
CA LEU A 111 -5.85 -8.56 -18.73
C LEU A 111 -6.40 -9.46 -17.62
N LEU A 112 -6.48 -8.94 -16.39
CA LEU A 112 -6.92 -9.72 -15.21
C LEU A 112 -8.39 -9.51 -14.86
N GLY A 113 -9.06 -8.51 -15.44
CA GLY A 113 -10.43 -8.14 -15.09
C GLY A 113 -10.58 -7.43 -13.74
N LEU A 114 -9.48 -7.22 -13.02
CA LEU A 114 -9.44 -6.55 -11.70
C LEU A 114 -8.79 -5.18 -11.81
N SER A 115 -9.31 -4.20 -11.09
CA SER A 115 -8.75 -2.85 -11.11
C SER A 115 -7.41 -2.79 -10.37
N GLN A 116 -6.57 -1.85 -10.78
CA GLN A 116 -5.29 -1.57 -10.09
C GLN A 116 -5.51 -1.30 -8.59
N LEU A 117 -6.61 -0.62 -8.23
CA LEU A 117 -6.93 -0.26 -6.85
C LEU A 117 -7.31 -1.46 -5.99
N GLU A 118 -7.93 -2.48 -6.59
CA GLU A 118 -8.23 -3.73 -5.89
C GLU A 118 -6.96 -4.51 -5.59
N LEU A 119 -6.02 -4.54 -6.53
CA LEU A 119 -4.80 -5.35 -6.49
C LEU A 119 -3.69 -4.76 -5.61
N ILE A 120 -3.47 -3.44 -5.65
CA ILE A 120 -2.34 -2.82 -4.94
C ILE A 120 -2.36 -3.14 -3.43
N GLY A 121 -1.22 -3.56 -2.92
CA GLY A 121 -0.98 -3.84 -1.50
C GLY A 121 -1.46 -5.22 -1.05
N HIS A 122 -2.02 -6.05 -1.94
CA HIS A 122 -2.26 -7.47 -1.68
C HIS A 122 -1.07 -8.32 -2.09
N SER A 123 -1.06 -9.58 -1.63
CA SER A 123 -0.06 -10.54 -2.06
C SER A 123 -0.36 -11.05 -3.47
N VAL A 124 0.66 -11.20 -4.30
CA VAL A 124 0.54 -11.84 -5.62
C VAL A 124 0.04 -13.28 -5.51
N PHE A 125 0.37 -13.97 -4.42
CA PHE A 125 -0.02 -15.34 -4.17
C PHE A 125 -1.55 -15.51 -3.98
N ASP A 126 -2.27 -14.44 -3.64
CA ASP A 126 -3.74 -14.47 -3.53
C ASP A 126 -4.43 -14.59 -4.91
N PHE A 127 -3.70 -14.27 -5.99
CA PHE A 127 -4.24 -14.21 -7.36
C PHE A 127 -3.60 -15.25 -8.31
N VAL A 128 -2.44 -15.78 -7.95
CA VAL A 128 -1.73 -16.80 -8.73
C VAL A 128 -2.18 -18.20 -8.32
N HIS A 129 -2.22 -19.13 -9.26
CA HIS A 129 -2.61 -20.50 -8.99
C HIS A 129 -1.61 -21.18 -8.02
N PRO A 130 -2.06 -21.99 -7.04
CA PRO A 130 -1.17 -22.59 -6.04
C PRO A 130 -0.01 -23.43 -6.60
N CYS A 131 -0.20 -24.06 -7.77
CA CYS A 131 0.87 -24.82 -8.42
C CYS A 131 2.06 -23.96 -8.87
N ASP A 132 1.86 -22.66 -9.07
CA ASP A 132 2.88 -21.76 -9.60
C ASP A 132 3.53 -20.94 -8.46
N HIS A 133 3.11 -21.15 -7.20
CA HIS A 133 3.60 -20.38 -6.05
C HIS A 133 5.08 -20.63 -5.77
N GLU A 134 5.53 -21.88 -5.86
CA GLU A 134 6.94 -22.24 -5.64
C GLU A 134 7.85 -21.58 -6.68
N GLU A 135 7.48 -21.67 -7.96
CA GLU A 135 8.24 -21.04 -9.05
C GLU A 135 8.30 -19.52 -8.89
N LEU A 136 7.18 -18.88 -8.56
CA LEU A 136 7.13 -17.44 -8.34
C LEU A 136 7.97 -17.02 -7.13
N GLN A 137 7.96 -17.80 -6.05
CA GLN A 137 8.75 -17.54 -4.85
C GLN A 137 10.26 -17.64 -5.14
N ASP A 138 10.67 -18.61 -5.95
CA ASP A 138 12.06 -18.74 -6.38
C ASP A 138 12.52 -17.53 -7.21
N VAL A 139 11.66 -16.99 -8.08
CA VAL A 139 11.95 -15.79 -8.87
C VAL A 139 12.08 -14.54 -7.99
N LEU A 140 11.27 -14.43 -6.92
CA LEU A 140 11.31 -13.31 -5.98
C LEU A 140 12.48 -13.39 -5.00
N SER A 141 13.01 -14.59 -4.76
CA SER A 141 14.14 -14.77 -3.87
C SER A 141 15.39 -14.04 -4.41
N PRO A 142 16.13 -13.30 -3.56
CA PRO A 142 17.32 -12.60 -4.02
C PRO A 142 18.32 -13.62 -4.57
N ARG A 143 18.58 -13.56 -5.88
CA ARG A 143 19.63 -14.38 -6.50
C ARG A 143 20.95 -14.08 -5.82
N GLN A 144 21.44 -15.01 -4.99
CA GLN A 144 22.79 -14.96 -4.47
C GLN A 144 23.73 -15.12 -5.67
N VAL A 145 24.33 -14.02 -6.12
CA VAL A 145 25.48 -14.11 -7.03
C VAL A 145 26.60 -14.74 -6.19
N PRO A 146 27.10 -15.94 -6.54
CA PRO A 146 28.21 -16.51 -5.82
C PRO A 146 29.40 -15.57 -5.98
N VAL A 147 29.82 -14.94 -4.88
CA VAL A 147 31.09 -14.22 -4.83
C VAL A 147 32.16 -15.30 -4.83
N THR A 148 32.64 -15.72 -6.00
CA THR A 148 33.84 -16.56 -6.08
C THR A 148 34.97 -15.77 -5.44
N PRO A 149 35.55 -16.22 -4.31
CA PRO A 149 36.72 -15.56 -3.76
C PRO A 149 37.82 -15.68 -4.80
N MET A 150 38.35 -14.53 -5.24
CA MET A 150 39.48 -14.46 -6.14
C MET A 150 40.70 -14.89 -5.32
N THR A 151 41.04 -16.18 -5.37
CA THR A 151 42.25 -16.70 -4.76
C THR A 151 43.45 -16.05 -5.45
N LEU A 152 44.24 -15.29 -4.67
CA LEU A 152 45.52 -14.72 -5.06
C LEU A 152 46.55 -15.80 -5.40
#